data_AF-A0A7V9PE15-F1
#
_entry.id   AF-A0A7V9PE15-F1
#
_cell.length_a   1.000
_cell.length_b   1.000
_cell.length_c   1.000
_cell.angle_alpha   90.00
_cell.angle_beta   90.00
_cell.angle_gamma   90.00
#
_symmetry.space_group_name_H-M   'P 1'
#
loop_
_entity.id
_entity.type
_entity.pdbx_description
1 polymer ?
#
loop_
_entity_poly.entity_id
_entity_poly.type
_entity_poly.pdbx_seq_one_letter_code
_entity_poly.pdbx_strand_id
1 'polypeptide(L)' 'VTEQAIQILGGYGYTREYPVERWHRDAKIYTIFEGTSEIQRLIISRAITGLHIQ' A
#
# COMPACT_ATOMS: atom_id res chain seq x y z
N VAL A 1 -7.99 -0.75 -1.34
CA VAL A 1 -8.95 -1.66 -2.02
C VAL A 1 -8.86 -3.08 -1.47
N THR A 2 -7.75 -3.81 -1.63
CA THR A 2 -7.64 -5.21 -1.15
C THR A 2 -7.88 -5.38 0.35
N GLU A 3 -7.45 -4.40 1.15
CA GLU A 3 -7.71 -4.36 2.59
C GLU A 3 -9.21 -4.25 2.94
N GLN A 4 -9.94 -3.41 2.21
CA GLN A 4 -11.40 -3.30 2.35
C GLN A 4 -12.10 -4.58 1.89
N ALA A 5 -11.59 -5.22 0.83
CA ALA A 5 -12.13 -6.49 0.35
C ALA A 5 -11.96 -7.61 1.40
N ILE A 6 -10.81 -7.70 2.09
CA ILE A 6 -10.63 -8.61 3.23
C ILE A 6 -11.66 -8.32 4.32
N GLN A 7 -11.85 -7.05 4.68
CA GLN A 7 -12.80 -6.68 5.73
C GLN A 7 -14.25 -7.05 5.37
N ILE A 8 -14.65 -6.89 4.10
CA ILE A 8 -15.98 -7.26 3.60
C ILE A 8 -16.19 -8.79 3.67
N LEU A 9 -15.18 -9.58 3.30
CA LEU A 9 -15.25 -11.04 3.36
C LEU A 9 -15.11 -11.60 4.78
N GLY A 10 -14.77 -10.77 5.77
CA GLY A 10 -14.58 -11.19 7.16
C GLY A 10 -13.56 -12.33 7.27
N GLY A 11 -13.88 -13.34 8.08
CA GLY A 11 -12.99 -14.50 8.29
C GLY A 11 -12.59 -15.22 6.99
N TYR A 12 -13.50 -15.29 6.01
CA TYR A 12 -13.22 -15.91 4.72
C TYR A 12 -12.17 -15.15 3.90
N GLY A 13 -12.04 -13.83 4.12
CA GLY A 13 -11.06 -12.98 3.45
C GLY A 13 -9.60 -13.30 3.83
N TYR A 14 -9.39 -14.04 4.91
CA TYR A 14 -8.07 -14.51 5.35
C TYR A 14 -7.78 -15.97 4.96
N THR A 15 -8.78 -16.68 4.42
CA THR A 15 -8.60 -18.07 3.97
C THR A 15 -7.99 -18.11 2.57
N ARG A 16 -7.33 -19.23 2.24
CA ARG A 16 -6.79 -19.47 0.89
C ARG A 16 -7.85 -19.90 -0.13
N GLU A 17 -9.11 -19.98 0.28
CA GLU A 17 -10.24 -20.35 -0.59
C GLU A 17 -10.53 -19.26 -1.62
N TYR A 18 -10.32 -18.00 -1.24
CA TYR A 18 -10.50 -16.83 -2.11
C TYR A 18 -9.15 -16.15 -2.38
N PRO A 19 -8.91 -15.62 -3.59
CA PRO A 19 -7.63 -15.03 -3.95
C PRO A 19 -7.34 -13.69 -3.26
N VAL A 20 -8.32 -13.12 -2.54
CA VAL A 20 -8.23 -11.80 -1.90
C VAL A 20 -7.08 -11.71 -0.88
N GLU A 21 -6.78 -12.80 -0.15
CA GLU A 21 -5.65 -12.83 0.79
C GLU A 21 -4.33 -12.61 0.05
N ARG A 22 -4.17 -13.30 -1.08
CA ARG A 22 -2.96 -13.25 -1.89
C ARG A 22 -2.80 -11.86 -2.48
N TRP A 23 -3.86 -11.32 -3.06
CA TRP A 23 -3.85 -9.97 -3.60
C TRP A 23 -3.57 -8.92 -2.54
N HIS A 24 -4.05 -9.10 -1.30
CA HIS A 24 -3.71 -8.18 -0.22
C HIS A 24 -2.22 -8.23 0.14
N ARG A 25 -1.62 -9.43 0.23
CA ARG A 25 -0.18 -9.58 0.46
C ARG A 25 0.64 -8.98 -0.67
N ASP A 26 0.28 -9.28 -1.92
CA ASP A 26 0.97 -8.75 -3.09
C ASP A 26 0.84 -7.21 -3.14
N ALA A 27 -0.34 -6.66 -2.79
CA ALA A 27 -0.54 -5.22 -2.79
C ALA A 27 0.34 -4.47 -1.77
N LYS A 28 0.72 -5.11 -0.64
CA LYS A 28 1.61 -4.48 0.35
C LYS A 28 3.03 -4.27 -0.18
N ILE A 29 3.49 -4.99 -1.21
CA ILE A 29 4.84 -4.75 -1.76
C ILE A 29 4.97 -3.35 -2.34
N TYR A 30 3.90 -2.83 -2.96
CA TYR A 30 3.89 -1.51 -3.58
C TYR A 30 3.99 -0.36 -2.59
N THR A 31 3.82 -0.60 -1.29
CA THR A 31 3.99 0.44 -0.28
C THR A 31 5.44 0.64 0.15
N ILE A 32 6.32 -0.33 -0.16
CA ILE A 32 7.71 -0.37 0.30
C ILE A 32 8.74 -0.47 -0.85
N PHE A 33 8.35 -1.08 -1.96
CA PHE A 33 9.24 -1.32 -3.09
C PHE A 33 9.35 -0.07 -3.99
N GLU A 34 10.53 0.14 -4.59
CA GLU A 34 10.86 1.31 -5.43
C GLU A 34 10.59 2.68 -4.75
N GLY A 35 10.80 2.71 -3.44
CA GLY A 35 10.58 3.88 -2.59
C GLY A 35 9.31 3.72 -1.77
N THR A 36 9.45 3.85 -0.45
CA THR A 36 8.30 3.74 0.45
C THR A 36 7.32 4.89 0.22
N SER A 37 6.08 4.69 0.68
CA SER A 37 5.02 5.70 0.60
C SER A 37 5.45 7.05 1.22
N GLU A 38 6.26 7.03 2.27
CA GLU A 38 6.81 8.21 2.94
C GLU A 38 7.85 8.92 2.08
N ILE A 39 8.77 8.18 1.46
CA ILE A 39 9.78 8.74 0.56
C ILE A 39 9.12 9.38 -0.65
N GLN A 40 8.14 8.71 -1.26
CA GLN A 40 7.37 9.26 -2.38
C GLN A 40 6.67 10.56 -1.98
N ARG A 41 6.04 10.60 -0.79
CA ARG A 41 5.38 11.81 -0.27
C ARG A 41 6.37 12.95 -0.05
N LEU A 42 7.57 12.64 0.44
CA LEU A 42 8.63 13.62 0.65
C LEU A 42 9.15 14.18 -0.68
N ILE A 43 9.34 13.33 -1.70
CA ILE A 43 9.73 13.77 -3.05
C ILE A 43 8.65 14.68 -3.64
N ILE A 44 7.38 14.29 -3.57
CA ILE A 44 6.25 15.10 -4.05
C ILE A 44 6.17 16.43 -3.29
N SER A 45 6.33 16.41 -1.96
CA SER A 45 6.33 17.62 -1.13
C SER A 45 7.45 18.59 -1.54
N ARG A 46 8.67 18.08 -1.79
CA ARG A 46 9.79 18.89 -2.28
C ARG A 46 9.52 19.46 -3.66
N ALA A 47 8.96 18.66 -4.57
CA ALA A 47 8.63 19.09 -5.93
C ALA A 47 7.58 20.21 -5.95
N ILE A 48 6.61 20.18 -5.01
CA ILE A 48 5.56 21.20 -4.90
C ILE A 48 6.04 22.46 -4.18
N THR A 49 6.77 22.31 -3.06
CA THR A 49 7.16 23.44 -2.19
C THR A 49 8.45 24.13 -2.61
N GLY A 50 9.30 23.46 -3.40
CA GLY A 50 10.64 23.95 -3.74
C GLY A 50 11.63 23.97 -2.58
N LEU A 51 11.23 23.50 -1.39
CA LEU A 51 12.07 23.50 -0.19
C LEU A 51 13.02 22.31 -0.21
N HIS A 52 14.32 22.59 -0.23
CA HIS A 52 15.35 21.60 0.09
C HIS A 52 15.50 21.51 1.61
N ILE A 53 15.20 20.33 2.15
CA ILE A 53 15.54 20.01 3.54
C ILE A 53 17.06 19.77 3.55
N GLN A 54 17.80 20.69 4.18
CA GLN A 54 19.25 20.60 4.39
C GLN A 54 19.61 19.46 5.35
#